data_AF-R7ET96-F1
#
_entry.id   AF-R7ET96-F1
#
_cell.length_a   1.000
_cell.length_b   1.000
_cell.length_c   1.000
_cell.angle_alpha   90.00
_cell.angle_beta   90.00
_cell.angle_gamma   90.00
#
_symmetry.space_group_name_H-M   'P 1'
#
loop_
_entity.id
_entity.type
_entity.pdbx_description
1 polymer ?
#
loop_
_entity_poly.entity_id
_entity_poly.type
_entity_poly.pdbx_seq_one_letter_code
_entity_poly.pdbx_strand_id
1 'polypeptide(L)'
;MAATGARILSSRSVDLLRRNCLTPAQLTEFEERWHGLVGYGYGYGVRTYLGGAGGSLSPLGQFGWQGAAGSYVIVDPESRSSLFFAMHMLHNQENFVFPRLCNAFFASLE
;
A
#
# COMPACT_ATOMS: atom_id res chain seq x y z
N MET A 1 -4.66 3.41 -16.71
CA MET A 1 -5.81 2.49 -16.86
C MET A 1 -5.47 1.50 -17.96
N ALA A 2 -5.67 0.19 -17.76
CA ALA A 2 -5.52 -0.77 -18.87
C ALA A 2 -6.46 -0.37 -20.02
N ALA A 3 -6.00 -0.49 -21.27
CA ALA A 3 -6.63 0.11 -22.45
C ALA A 3 -8.12 -0.24 -22.66
N THR A 4 -8.60 -1.31 -22.03
CA THR A 4 -9.98 -1.82 -22.18
C THR A 4 -10.80 -1.76 -20.89
N GLY A 5 -10.20 -1.43 -19.73
CA GLY A 5 -10.87 -1.54 -18.43
C GLY A 5 -11.30 -2.97 -18.06
N ALA A 6 -10.86 -3.99 -18.81
CA ALA A 6 -11.25 -5.37 -18.59
C ALA A 6 -10.79 -5.87 -17.21
N ARG A 7 -11.71 -6.50 -16.49
CA ARG A 7 -11.43 -7.08 -15.17
C ARG A 7 -10.59 -8.34 -15.31
N ILE A 8 -9.37 -8.30 -14.78
CA ILE A 8 -8.44 -9.45 -14.78
C ILE A 8 -8.66 -10.36 -13.57
N LEU A 9 -8.99 -9.77 -12.40
CA LEU A 9 -9.24 -10.51 -11.16
C LEU A 9 -10.65 -10.27 -10.63
N SER A 10 -11.28 -11.32 -10.11
CA SER A 10 -12.52 -11.22 -9.35
C SER A 10 -12.30 -10.41 -8.06
N SER A 11 -13.34 -9.78 -7.52
CA SER A 11 -13.24 -9.08 -6.23
C SER A 11 -12.73 -9.99 -5.12
N ARG A 12 -13.22 -11.23 -5.05
CA ARG A 12 -12.76 -12.24 -4.08
C ARG A 12 -11.27 -12.56 -4.23
N SER A 13 -10.75 -12.58 -5.46
CA SER A 13 -9.32 -12.78 -5.71
C SER A 13 -8.49 -11.58 -5.26
N VAL A 14 -9.01 -10.35 -5.40
CA VAL A 14 -8.38 -9.13 -4.88
C VAL A 14 -8.38 -9.13 -3.34
N ASP A 15 -9.47 -9.55 -2.72
CA ASP A 15 -9.53 -9.70 -1.25
C ASP A 15 -8.54 -10.74 -0.73
N LEU A 16 -8.37 -11.85 -1.45
CA LEU A 16 -7.33 -12.83 -1.14
C LEU A 16 -5.92 -12.24 -1.34
N LEU A 17 -5.68 -11.51 -2.42
CA LEU A 17 -4.40 -10.88 -2.75
C LEU A 17 -3.93 -9.93 -1.65
N ARG A 18 -4.86 -9.13 -1.10
CA ARG A 18 -4.55 -8.14 -0.06
C ARG A 18 -4.63 -8.69 1.36
N ARG A 19 -5.04 -9.93 1.60
CA ARG A 19 -5.12 -10.47 2.96
C ARG A 19 -3.72 -10.62 3.56
N ASN A 20 -3.49 -10.16 4.79
CA ASN A 20 -2.22 -10.40 5.48
C ASN A 20 -1.96 -11.91 5.62
N CYS A 21 -0.79 -12.33 5.16
CA CYS A 21 -0.31 -13.70 5.22
C CYS A 21 0.81 -13.89 6.26
N LEU A 22 1.25 -12.81 6.91
CA LEU A 22 2.32 -12.86 7.91
C LEU A 22 1.79 -13.39 9.26
N THR A 23 2.55 -14.31 9.85
CA THR A 23 2.41 -14.68 11.27
C THR A 23 2.79 -13.51 12.18
N PRO A 24 2.42 -13.52 13.47
CA PRO A 24 2.79 -12.43 14.39
C PRO A 24 4.30 -12.15 14.48
N ALA A 25 5.12 -13.21 14.47
CA ALA A 25 6.58 -13.08 14.49
C ALA A 25 7.12 -12.44 13.20
N GLN A 26 6.62 -12.87 12.04
CA GLN A 26 6.99 -12.30 10.74
C GLN A 26 6.49 -10.86 10.57
N LEU A 27 5.34 -10.53 11.14
CA LEU A 27 4.82 -9.16 11.14
C LEU A 27 5.75 -8.24 11.94
N THR A 28 6.21 -8.68 13.10
CA THR A 28 7.18 -7.94 13.93
C THR A 28 8.48 -7.70 13.14
N GLU A 29 9.05 -8.75 12.54
CA GLU A 29 10.26 -8.64 11.72
C GLU A 29 10.05 -7.73 10.50
N PHE A 30 8.86 -7.78 9.88
CA PHE A 30 8.53 -6.95 8.73
C PHE A 30 8.54 -5.45 9.09
N GLU A 31 7.90 -5.08 10.20
CA GLU A 31 7.88 -3.70 10.69
C GLU A 31 9.29 -3.20 11.11
N GLU A 32 10.10 -4.08 11.69
CA GLU A 32 11.49 -3.77 12.04
C GLU A 32 12.37 -3.56 10.80
N ARG A 33 12.14 -4.30 9.71
CA ARG A 33 12.92 -4.14 8.46
C ARG A 33 12.44 -2.98 7.61
N TRP A 34 11.15 -2.70 7.63
CA TRP A 34 10.51 -1.66 6.83
C TRP A 34 9.88 -0.61 7.75
N HIS A 35 10.73 0.21 8.38
CA HIS A 35 10.29 1.20 9.38
C HIS A 35 9.17 2.15 8.91
N GLY A 36 9.08 2.46 7.62
CA GLY A 36 7.98 3.26 7.05
C GLY A 36 6.64 2.52 6.92
N LEU A 37 6.59 1.23 7.27
CA LEU A 37 5.44 0.33 7.09
C LEU A 37 4.88 -0.22 8.41
N VAL A 38 5.08 0.48 9.53
CA VAL A 38 4.38 0.17 10.79
C VAL A 38 2.85 0.20 10.59
N GLY A 39 2.15 -0.83 11.08
CA GLY A 39 0.71 -1.00 10.87
C GLY A 39 0.34 -1.61 9.51
N TYR A 40 1.32 -2.11 8.76
CA TYR A 40 1.09 -2.87 7.52
C TYR A 40 1.50 -4.34 7.68
N GLY A 41 0.71 -5.22 7.09
CA GLY A 41 1.08 -6.60 6.82
C GLY A 41 1.48 -6.81 5.37
N TYR A 42 1.65 -8.07 4.98
CA TYR A 42 2.03 -8.45 3.62
C TYR A 42 1.15 -9.59 3.10
N GLY A 43 0.53 -9.38 1.94
CA GLY A 43 -0.26 -10.37 1.22
C GLY A 43 0.49 -10.96 0.03
N TYR A 44 -0.21 -11.34 -1.02
CA TYR A 44 0.39 -11.90 -2.23
C TYR A 44 1.03 -10.82 -3.10
N GLY A 45 2.24 -10.39 -2.70
CA GLY A 45 3.06 -9.43 -3.45
C GLY A 45 2.77 -7.96 -3.15
N VAL A 46 2.02 -7.66 -2.08
CA VAL A 46 1.63 -6.30 -1.72
C VAL A 46 1.65 -6.10 -0.21
N ARG A 47 1.98 -4.89 0.24
CA ARG A 47 1.69 -4.44 1.61
C ARG A 47 0.19 -4.19 1.76
N THR A 48 -0.35 -4.45 2.95
CA THR A 48 -1.76 -4.22 3.27
C THR A 48 -1.90 -3.49 4.59
N TYR A 49 -2.67 -2.41 4.61
CA TYR A 49 -2.90 -1.64 5.83
C TYR A 49 -3.79 -2.42 6.80
N LEU A 50 -3.30 -2.62 8.02
CA LEU A 50 -4.01 -3.32 9.10
C LEU A 50 -4.60 -2.35 10.14
N GLY A 51 -4.34 -1.04 9.99
CA GLY A 51 -4.66 -0.03 10.99
C GLY A 51 -3.57 0.12 12.05
N GLY A 52 -3.65 1.18 12.86
CA GLY A 52 -2.77 1.38 14.01
C GLY A 52 -1.99 2.70 14.03
N ALA A 53 -0.93 2.72 14.84
CA ALA A 53 -0.24 3.91 15.36
C ALA A 53 0.61 4.72 14.35
N GLY A 54 0.54 4.41 13.06
CA GLY A 54 1.37 5.03 12.01
C GLY A 54 0.88 6.38 11.48
N GLY A 55 -0.24 6.91 11.99
CA GLY A 55 -0.80 8.20 11.56
C GLY A 55 -1.22 8.25 10.09
N SER A 56 -1.60 7.10 9.52
CA SER A 56 -2.05 6.98 8.13
C SER A 56 -3.56 7.18 8.02
N LEU A 57 -3.99 7.98 7.03
CA LEU A 57 -5.40 8.17 6.65
C LEU A 57 -5.92 7.03 5.75
N SER A 58 -5.13 5.97 5.57
CA SER A 58 -5.52 4.85 4.71
C SER A 58 -6.73 4.09 5.26
N PRO A 59 -7.68 3.68 4.40
CA PRO A 59 -8.71 2.72 4.74
C PRO A 59 -8.11 1.34 5.09
N LEU A 60 -8.80 0.59 5.96
CA LEU A 60 -8.39 -0.77 6.31
C LEU A 60 -8.37 -1.66 5.05
N GLY A 61 -7.31 -2.45 4.90
CA GLY A 61 -7.14 -3.30 3.73
C GLY A 61 -6.69 -2.57 2.46
N GLN A 62 -6.42 -1.26 2.51
CA GLN A 62 -5.70 -0.56 1.44
C GLN A 62 -4.38 -1.29 1.16
N PHE A 63 -4.06 -1.51 -0.11
CA PHE A 63 -2.87 -2.28 -0.47
C PHE A 63 -2.03 -1.64 -1.58
N GLY A 64 -0.78 -2.07 -1.70
CA GLY A 64 0.12 -1.55 -2.72
C GLY A 64 1.57 -2.01 -2.53
N TRP A 65 2.49 -1.36 -3.23
CA TRP A 65 3.93 -1.61 -3.07
C TRP A 65 4.77 -0.42 -3.51
N GLN A 66 6.04 -0.46 -3.11
CA GLN A 66 7.06 0.55 -3.41
C GLN A 66 8.13 -0.08 -4.29
N GLY A 67 8.67 0.67 -5.25
CA GLY A 67 9.75 0.24 -6.13
C GLY A 67 11.05 0.97 -5.82
N ALA A 68 12.17 0.30 -6.06
CA ALA A 68 13.51 0.76 -5.68
C ALA A 68 13.88 2.16 -6.20
N ALA A 69 13.41 2.53 -7.40
CA ALA A 69 13.66 3.86 -7.99
C ALA A 69 12.64 4.94 -7.54
N GLY A 70 11.68 4.59 -6.68
CA GLY A 70 10.68 5.50 -6.12
C GLY A 70 9.28 5.41 -6.73
N SER A 71 8.98 4.39 -7.54
CA SER A 71 7.59 4.12 -7.93
C SER A 71 6.78 3.68 -6.72
N TYR A 72 5.53 4.12 -6.63
CA TYR A 72 4.66 3.83 -5.52
C TYR A 72 3.23 3.69 -5.98
N VAL A 73 2.56 2.63 -5.54
CA VAL A 73 1.15 2.38 -5.84
C VAL A 73 0.35 2.20 -4.57
N ILE A 74 -0.85 2.78 -4.55
CA ILE A 74 -1.88 2.59 -3.53
C ILE A 74 -3.17 2.20 -4.25
N VAL A 75 -3.86 1.20 -3.74
CA VAL A 75 -5.16 0.76 -4.22
C VAL A 75 -6.10 0.55 -3.04
N ASP A 76 -7.25 1.20 -3.08
CA ASP A 76 -8.35 0.96 -2.16
C ASP A 76 -9.64 0.58 -2.92
N PRO A 77 -10.07 -0.71 -2.86
CA PRO A 77 -11.30 -1.15 -3.48
C PRO A 77 -12.57 -0.51 -2.90
N GLU A 78 -12.56 -0.10 -1.63
CA GLU A 78 -13.75 0.40 -0.93
C GLU A 78 -14.11 1.81 -1.40
N SER A 79 -13.17 2.74 -1.36
CA SER A 79 -13.32 4.08 -1.95
C SER A 79 -13.20 4.11 -3.48
N ARG A 80 -12.95 2.95 -4.12
CA ARG A 80 -12.71 2.80 -5.57
C ARG A 80 -11.63 3.75 -6.09
N SER A 81 -10.63 4.01 -5.26
CA SER A 81 -9.60 5.00 -5.52
C SER A 81 -8.23 4.33 -5.58
N SER A 82 -7.37 4.86 -6.44
CA SER A 82 -6.00 4.37 -6.57
C SER A 82 -5.07 5.51 -6.93
N LEU A 83 -3.84 5.44 -6.45
CA LEU A 83 -2.77 6.37 -6.74
C LEU A 83 -1.59 5.59 -7.33
N PHE A 84 -1.04 6.09 -8.43
CA PHE A 84 0.26 5.68 -8.91
C PHE A 84 1.16 6.91 -8.99
N PHE A 85 2.30 6.85 -8.30
CA PHE A 85 3.32 7.87 -8.30
C PHE A 85 4.63 7.26 -8.80
N ALA A 86 5.35 7.99 -9.64
CA ALA A 86 6.64 7.54 -10.15
C ALA A 86 7.65 8.68 -10.05
N MET A 87 8.80 8.34 -9.49
CA MET A 87 10.02 9.13 -9.59
C MET A 87 11.16 8.21 -10.04
N HIS A 88 12.30 8.80 -10.36
CA HIS A 88 13.50 8.07 -10.74
C HIS A 88 14.69 8.61 -9.95
N MET A 89 14.85 8.10 -8.73
CA MET A 89 15.89 8.53 -7.81
C MET A 89 16.59 7.33 -7.16
N LEU A 90 17.93 7.36 -7.16
CA LEU A 90 18.72 6.52 -6.27
C LEU A 90 18.58 7.08 -4.84
N HIS A 91 18.22 6.24 -3.86
CA HIS A 91 17.80 6.70 -2.52
C HIS A 91 16.55 7.60 -2.56
N ASN A 92 15.44 6.99 -2.94
CA ASN A 92 14.13 7.58 -3.25
C ASN A 92 13.41 8.31 -2.07
N GLN A 93 14.02 8.37 -0.88
CA GLN A 93 13.46 8.99 0.33
C GLN A 93 12.05 8.47 0.71
N GLU A 94 11.76 7.18 0.46
CA GLU A 94 10.43 6.59 0.62
C GLU A 94 9.78 6.80 2.00
N ASN A 95 10.56 6.68 3.07
CA ASN A 95 10.10 6.92 4.44
C ASN A 95 9.63 8.36 4.67
N PHE A 96 10.13 9.33 3.90
CA PHE A 96 9.70 10.71 3.96
C PHE A 96 8.54 11.00 3.01
N VAL A 97 8.66 10.57 1.76
CA VAL A 97 7.73 10.97 0.68
C VAL A 97 6.41 10.22 0.76
N PHE A 98 6.43 8.89 0.92
CA PHE A 98 5.23 8.08 0.71
C PHE A 98 4.16 8.20 1.80
N PRO A 99 4.48 8.31 3.10
CA PRO A 99 3.47 8.57 4.12
C PRO A 99 2.74 9.90 3.89
N ARG A 100 3.48 10.94 3.51
CA ARG A 100 2.92 12.28 3.21
C ARG A 100 2.03 12.24 1.97
N LEU A 101 2.51 11.61 0.91
CA LEU A 101 1.75 11.45 -0.32
C LEU A 101 0.47 10.62 -0.10
N CYS A 102 0.56 9.55 0.68
CA CYS A 102 -0.58 8.71 1.06
C CYS A 102 -1.64 9.51 1.80
N ASN A 103 -1.24 10.27 2.82
CA ASN A 103 -2.17 11.08 3.60
C ASN A 103 -2.76 12.24 2.79
N ALA A 104 -1.95 12.93 1.98
CA ALA A 104 -2.44 13.98 1.10
C ALA A 104 -3.46 13.45 0.08
N PHE A 105 -3.23 12.26 -0.46
CA PHE A 105 -4.17 11.60 -1.36
C PHE A 105 -5.51 11.29 -0.69
N PHE A 106 -5.51 10.56 0.43
CA PHE A 106 -6.76 10.20 1.09
C PHE A 106 -7.49 11.41 1.67
N ALA A 107 -6.78 12.43 2.16
CA ALA A 107 -7.39 13.69 2.60
C ALA A 107 -8.06 14.47 1.44
N SER A 108 -7.68 14.23 0.18
CA SER A 108 -8.26 14.90 -0.99
C SER A 108 -9.52 14.22 -1.55
N LEU A 109 -9.90 13.07 -1.00
CA LEU A 109 -11.08 12.31 -1.42
C LEU A 109 -12.34 12.67 -0.61
N GLU A 110 -12.19 13.51 0.42
CA GLU A 110 -13.26 14.14 1.19
C GLU A 110 -13.64 15.51 0.59
#